data_AF-A0A1H9QAV9-F1
#
_entry.id   AF-A0A1H9QAV9-F1
#
_cell.length_a   1.000
_cell.length_b   1.000
_cell.length_c   1.000
_cell.angle_alpha   90.00
_cell.angle_beta   90.00
_cell.angle_gamma   90.00
#
_symmetry.space_group_name_H-M   'P 1'
#
loop_
_entity.id
_entity.type
_entity.pdbx_description
1 polymer ?
#
loop_
_entity_poly.entity_id
_entity_poly.type
_entity_poly.pdbx_seq_one_letter_code
_entity_poly.pdbx_strand_id
1 'polypeptide(L)' 'MSKKPEEKLVTFTPTESFDGYPDDKTKVRFIAGVESVPVPETYAQLMRDKGLIVPRTQLHEPKADAIDE' A
#
# COMPACT_ATOMS: atom_id res chain seq x y z
N MET A 1 10.38 -23.00 -12.06
CA MET A 1 10.27 -21.56 -12.38
C MET A 1 9.30 -20.93 -11.38
N SER A 2 9.80 -20.38 -10.29
CA SER A 2 8.94 -19.67 -9.33
C SER A 2 8.65 -18.28 -9.90
N LYS A 3 7.58 -18.17 -10.70
CA LYS A 3 6.98 -16.85 -10.95
C LYS A 3 6.53 -16.37 -9.58
N LYS A 4 7.32 -15.48 -8.95
CA LYS A 4 6.78 -14.64 -7.87
C LYS A 4 5.52 -14.03 -8.47
N PRO A 5 4.34 -14.17 -7.83
CA PRO A 5 3.16 -13.49 -8.34
C PRO A 5 3.54 -12.03 -8.53
N GLU A 6 3.24 -11.46 -9.69
CA GLU A 6 3.27 -10.00 -9.85
C GLU A 6 2.29 -9.45 -8.82
N GLU A 7 2.79 -9.11 -7.63
CA GLU A 7 1.97 -8.65 -6.54
C GLU A 7 1.36 -7.32 -6.98
N LYS A 8 0.04 -7.30 -7.06
CA LYS A 8 -0.72 -6.11 -7.38
C LYS A 8 -0.35 -5.03 -6.37
N LEU A 9 0.22 -3.93 -6.86
CA LEU A 9 0.56 -2.81 -6.01
C LEU A 9 -0.70 -1.97 -5.80
N VAL A 10 -0.97 -1.61 -4.55
CA VAL A 10 -2.13 -0.81 -4.15
C VAL A 10 -1.67 0.28 -3.17
N THR A 11 -2.38 1.39 -3.15
CA THR A 11 -2.20 2.42 -2.12
C THR A 11 -3.27 2.28 -1.05
N PHE A 12 -2.96 2.73 0.16
CA PHE A 12 -3.93 2.83 1.23
C PHE A 12 -3.66 4.05 2.10
N THR A 13 -4.65 4.46 2.90
CA THR A 13 -4.50 5.56 3.85
C THR A 13 -4.41 4.99 5.27
N PRO A 14 -3.26 5.14 5.95
CA PRO A 14 -3.11 4.72 7.34
C PRO A 14 -4.05 5.48 8.28
N THR A 15 -4.57 4.81 9.30
CA THR A 15 -5.25 5.45 10.43
C THR A 15 -4.25 6.06 11.41
N GLU A 16 -3.08 5.45 11.55
CA GLU A 16 -2.02 5.84 12.48
C GLU A 16 -0.67 5.92 11.75
N SER A 17 0.27 6.69 12.30
CA SER A 17 1.60 6.82 11.71
C SER A 17 2.49 5.70 12.23
N PHE A 18 3.13 4.95 11.34
CA PHE A 18 4.00 3.83 11.70
C PHE A 18 5.11 3.63 10.68
N ASP A 19 6.15 2.93 11.10
CA ASP A 19 7.20 2.45 10.21
C ASP A 19 6.90 1.02 9.78
N GLY A 20 6.91 0.75 8.48
CA GLY A 20 6.60 -0.57 7.91
C GLY A 20 7.61 -0.99 6.85
N TYR A 21 7.55 -2.27 6.47
CA TYR A 21 8.42 -2.87 5.45
C TYR A 21 7.54 -3.58 4.41
N PRO A 22 6.93 -2.84 3.45
CA PRO A 22 6.04 -3.44 2.48
C PRO A 22 6.72 -4.45 1.56
N ASP A 23 8.03 -4.28 1.30
CA ASP A 23 8.85 -5.16 0.47
C ASP A 23 9.82 -6.05 1.27
N ASP A 24 9.63 -6.16 2.60
CA ASP A 24 10.55 -6.81 3.56
C ASP A 24 11.99 -6.26 3.60
N LYS A 25 12.31 -5.28 2.75
CA LYS A 25 13.67 -4.72 2.57
C LYS A 25 13.73 -3.24 2.87
N THR A 26 12.75 -2.50 2.38
CA THR A 26 12.74 -1.03 2.46
C THR A 26 11.86 -0.59 3.61
N LYS A 27 12.45 0.17 4.55
CA LYS A 27 11.68 0.84 5.60
C LYS A 27 10.92 2.01 4.98
N VAL A 28 9.59 2.00 5.09
CA VAL A 28 8.70 3.06 4.65
C VAL A 28 7.99 3.63 5.86
N ARG A 29 7.99 4.97 5.98
CA ARG A 29 7.24 5.66 7.00
C ARG A 29 5.85 5.99 6.47
N PHE A 30 4.84 5.34 7.03
CA PHE A 30 3.43 5.59 6.77
C PHE A 30 2.93 6.67 7.72
N ILE A 31 2.20 7.64 7.19
CA ILE A 31 1.68 8.79 7.96
C ILE A 31 0.16 8.69 7.98
N ALA A 32 -0.42 8.84 9.18
CA ALA A 32 -1.86 8.85 9.36
C ALA A 32 -2.53 9.88 8.45
N GLY A 33 -3.58 9.47 7.73
CA GLY A 33 -4.33 10.34 6.82
C GLY A 33 -3.62 10.69 5.52
N VAL A 34 -2.39 10.21 5.28
CA VAL A 34 -1.64 10.42 4.03
C VAL A 34 -1.70 9.14 3.19
N GLU A 35 -1.97 9.27 1.90
CA GLU A 35 -1.89 8.12 0.99
C GLU A 35 -0.49 7.50 1.00
N SER A 36 -0.42 6.18 1.14
CA SER A 36 0.84 5.45 1.16
C SER A 36 1.48 5.39 -0.22
N VAL A 37 2.77 5.05 -0.24
CA VAL A 37 3.40 4.53 -1.47
C VAL A 37 2.67 3.25 -1.93
N PRO A 38 2.77 2.88 -3.22
CA PRO A 38 2.25 1.60 -3.69
C PRO A 38 2.91 0.46 -2.94
N VAL A 39 2.12 -0.38 -2.28
CA VAL A 39 2.56 -1.55 -1.53
C VAL A 39 1.93 -2.82 -2.11
N PRO A 40 2.48 -4.01 -1.85
CA PRO A 40 1.82 -5.26 -2.23
C PRO A 40 0.40 -5.34 -1.63
N GLU A 41 -0.56 -5.82 -2.42
CA GLU A 41 -1.95 -6.04 -1.96
C GLU A 41 -1.99 -6.89 -0.69
N THR A 42 -1.15 -7.91 -0.59
CA THR A 42 -0.97 -8.76 0.60
C THR A 42 -0.65 -7.92 1.84
N TYR A 43 0.23 -6.92 1.70
CA TYR A 43 0.62 -6.04 2.79
C TYR A 43 -0.52 -5.10 3.18
N ALA A 44 -1.17 -4.47 2.19
CA ALA A 44 -2.34 -3.64 2.44
C ALA A 44 -3.47 -4.44 3.12
N GLN A 45 -3.71 -5.68 2.71
CA GLN A 45 -4.71 -6.55 3.33
C GLN A 45 -4.38 -6.87 4.79
N LEU A 46 -3.10 -7.11 5.09
CA LEU A 46 -2.60 -7.29 6.47
C LEU A 46 -2.75 -6.01 7.31
N MET A 47 -2.48 -4.83 6.74
CA MET A 47 -2.75 -3.55 7.42
C MET A 47 -4.26 -3.35 7.66
N ARG A 48 -5.10 -3.80 6.72
CA ARG A 48 -6.56 -3.74 6.86
C ARG A 48 -7.06 -4.65 7.99
N ASP A 49 -6.57 -5.88 8.05
CA ASP A 49 -6.88 -6.85 9.11
C ASP A 49 -6.46 -6.34 10.49
N LYS A 50 -5.34 -5.61 10.55
CA LYS A 50 -4.87 -4.92 11.77
C LYS A 50 -5.67 -3.67 12.15
N GLY A 51 -6.62 -3.22 11.32
CA GLY A 51 -7.36 -1.98 11.54
C GLY A 51 -6.52 -0.71 11.32
N LEU A 52 -5.38 -0.82 10.64
CA LEU A 52 -4.47 0.30 10.35
C LEU A 52 -4.84 1.05 9.06
N ILE A 53 -5.87 0.62 8.35
CA ILE A 53 -6.39 1.27 7.15
C ILE A 53 -7.79 1.80 7.46
N VAL A 54 -8.07 3.05 7.10
CA VAL A 54 -9.42 3.59 7.26
C VAL A 54 -10.40 2.76 6.42
N PRO A 55 -11.53 2.28 6.97
CA PRO A 55 -12.47 1.42 6.25
C PRO A 55 -13.05 2.11 4.99
N ARG A 56 -12.98 3.45 4.93
CA ARG A 56 -13.46 4.26 3.81
C ARG A 56 -12.48 4.35 2.63
N THR A 57 -11.21 3.96 2.79
CA THR A 57 -10.26 3.96 1.66
C THR A 57 -10.47 2.69 0.84
N GLN A 58 -10.94 2.85 -0.39
CA GLN A 58 -10.92 1.79 -1.39
C GLN A 58 -9.45 1.54 -1.76
N LEU A 59 -9.04 0.27 -1.88
CA LEU A 59 -7.72 -0.06 -2.40
C LEU A 59 -7.70 0.42 -3.85
N HIS A 60 -7.00 1.52 -4.11
CA HIS A 60 -6.86 2.05 -5.46
C HIS A 60 -5.65 1.40 -6.10
N GLU A 61 -5.84 0.89 -7.31
CA GLU A 61 -4.73 0.61 -8.21
C GLU A 61 -4.01 1.93 -8.49
N PRO A 62 -2.66 1.96 -8.49
CA PRO A 62 -1.95 3.16 -8.90
C PRO A 62 -2.43 3.49 -10.31
N LYS A 63 -3.06 4.65 -10.45
CA LYS A 63 -3.49 5.13 -11.76
C LYS A 63 -2.23 5.30 -12.59
N ALA A 64 -2.00 4.38 -13.53
CA ALA A 64 -1.03 4.55 -14.59
C ALA A 64 -1.55 5.66 -15.52
N ASP A 65 -1.44 6.89 -15.07
CA ASP A 65 -1.82 8.09 -15.82
C ASP A 65 -0.67 9.10 -15.65
N ALA A 66 0.44 8.73 -16.28
CA ALA A 66 1.42 9.68 -16.76
C ALA A 66 1.36 9.62 -18.30
N ILE A 67 1.59 10.78 -18.93
CA ILE A 67 1.56 11.15 -20.38
C ILE A 67 0.16 11.63 -20.86
N ASP A 68 -0.08 12.78 -21.50
CA ASP A 68 0.72 13.83 -22.15
C ASP A 68 -0.24 14.98 -22.54
N GLU A 69 0.14 16.26 -22.37
CA GLU A 69 0.05 17.39 -23.33
C GLU A 69 0.46 18.73 -22.68
#